data_AF-A0A151AC11-F1
#
_entry.id   AF-A0A151AC11-F1
#
_cell.length_a   1.000
_cell.length_b   1.000
_cell.length_c   1.000
_cell.angle_alpha   90.00
_cell.angle_beta   90.00
_cell.angle_gamma   90.00
#
_symmetry.space_group_name_H-M   'P 1'
#
loop_
_entity.id
_entity.type
_entity.pdbx_description
1 polymer ?
#
loop_
_entity_poly.entity_id
_entity_poly.type
_entity_poly.pdbx_seq_one_letter_code
_entity_poly.pdbx_strand_id
1 'polypeptide(L)'
;MEHDMDDHTGEGLPINRRGLLRLGGAGLGLGLAGCTDRGADDGSGGNGSGTEDDTRPRMVVVEASVSATTVTTEETLEVTATVENRGDSEGTFNAELRMDDVIVQTESVTVPAGGTETVTFSGEFAEPGEYAVSVNGESAGTVVVELPPPKFEVRETSIDRTTVPIGEGIEVTATVANVGGRAGTFGAELRVDGLSVATREVRVEAGAEESVTLTHTFTGPGEYAVGVNGVAVDTVRVAPPAAFEITATAVDRRLIAVGEGIEVTATVTNVGNLAGTTTVELERDGAVIGSREETLAPAETVTVHFRAEFAEPGAYELNVASTGGPTASESGVGTVYVRECSIAVSETVTVESRSSQEYAFDLKENVDVTIAATTREGVEPTLTVVGPSGDPLIEGTTDGEIRGTVTTREAGRHEIRLENGAFLPWQSGTWAVEIETCTW
;
A
#
# COMPACT_ATOMS: atom_id res chain seq x y z
N MET A 1 -72.55 23.73 -9.18
CA MET A 1 -72.63 22.27 -9.30
C MET A 1 -71.22 21.78 -9.03
N GLU A 2 -70.81 21.68 -7.76
CA GLU A 2 -71.04 20.53 -6.84
C GLU A 2 -70.53 19.24 -7.48
N HIS A 3 -69.72 18.37 -6.87
CA HIS A 3 -69.26 18.11 -5.49
C HIS A 3 -67.90 17.37 -5.70
N ASP A 4 -66.89 17.45 -4.83
CA ASP A 4 -66.72 16.47 -3.75
C ASP A 4 -65.64 16.88 -2.74
N MET A 5 -65.81 16.33 -1.53
CA MET A 5 -65.07 16.51 -0.28
C MET A 5 -63.80 15.64 -0.17
N ASP A 6 -63.08 15.91 0.92
CA ASP A 6 -62.05 15.13 1.63
C ASP A 6 -60.59 15.40 1.20
N ASP A 7 -59.59 15.53 2.08
CA ASP A 7 -59.46 15.69 3.54
C ASP A 7 -57.95 15.93 3.81
N HIS A 8 -57.62 16.60 4.93
CA HIS A 8 -56.32 16.60 5.64
C HIS A 8 -55.10 17.21 4.90
N THR A 9 -54.20 18.01 5.48
CA THR A 9 -53.77 18.25 6.86
C THR A 9 -53.22 19.68 6.97
N GLY A 10 -53.44 20.33 8.11
CA GLY A 10 -52.70 21.51 8.51
C GLY A 10 -51.34 21.13 9.12
N GLU A 11 -50.33 21.94 8.86
CA GLU A 11 -49.12 22.03 9.69
C GLU A 11 -49.02 23.50 10.14
N GLY A 12 -48.86 23.86 11.41
CA GLY A 12 -48.38 23.10 12.56
C GLY A 12 -47.24 23.90 13.21
N LEU A 13 -47.57 24.65 14.25
CA LEU A 13 -46.76 25.57 15.08
C LEU A 13 -45.41 25.00 15.58
N PRO A 14 -44.39 25.81 15.90
CA PRO A 14 -43.30 25.39 16.76
C PRO A 14 -43.33 26.14 18.09
N ILE A 15 -43.75 25.49 19.18
CA ILE A 15 -43.08 25.54 20.50
C ILE A 15 -43.48 24.26 21.23
N ASN A 16 -42.58 23.28 21.33
CA ASN A 16 -42.84 22.00 22.01
C ASN A 16 -42.12 21.97 23.36
N ARG A 17 -42.74 22.56 24.41
CA ARG A 17 -42.30 22.48 25.83
C ARG A 17 -42.98 21.33 26.58
N ARG A 18 -43.01 20.11 26.02
CA ARG A 18 -43.67 18.94 26.64
C ARG A 18 -42.80 17.68 26.73
N GLY A 19 -41.50 17.77 26.49
CA GLY A 19 -40.59 16.63 26.49
C GLY A 19 -39.44 16.73 27.50
N LEU A 20 -39.63 17.42 28.63
CA LEU A 20 -38.54 17.65 29.59
C LEU A 20 -37.98 16.35 30.21
N LEU A 21 -38.79 15.27 30.26
CA LEU A 21 -38.30 13.94 30.56
C LEU A 21 -38.66 12.91 29.47
N ARG A 22 -37.68 12.10 29.06
CA ARG A 22 -37.94 10.90 28.25
C ARG A 22 -38.41 9.78 29.19
N LEU A 23 -39.72 9.54 29.21
CA LEU A 23 -40.33 8.52 30.06
C LEU A 23 -40.10 7.11 29.50
N GLY A 24 -39.45 6.26 30.29
CA GLY A 24 -39.48 4.81 30.14
C GLY A 24 -40.75 4.22 30.75
N GLY A 25 -41.81 4.10 29.96
CA GLY A 25 -42.80 3.02 30.07
C GLY A 25 -43.76 2.94 31.27
N ALA A 26 -45.04 3.17 30.93
CA ALA A 26 -46.26 2.48 31.41
C ALA A 26 -46.95 2.93 32.72
N GLY A 27 -47.89 3.87 32.57
CA GLY A 27 -49.04 4.06 33.45
C GLY A 27 -50.22 4.64 32.66
N LEU A 28 -51.14 3.77 32.21
CA LEU A 28 -52.39 4.16 31.56
C LEU A 28 -53.32 4.85 32.58
N GLY A 29 -53.49 6.17 32.47
CA GLY A 29 -54.48 6.94 33.20
C GLY A 29 -55.48 7.59 32.24
N LEU A 30 -56.67 7.00 32.16
CA LEU A 30 -57.81 7.48 31.38
C LEU A 30 -58.19 8.92 31.77
N GLY A 31 -58.33 9.78 30.76
CA GLY A 31 -58.86 11.13 30.93
C GLY A 31 -60.36 11.12 31.23
N LEU A 32 -60.75 11.81 32.31
CA LEU A 32 -62.12 12.29 32.51
C LEU A 32 -62.06 13.80 32.71
N ALA A 33 -62.59 14.51 31.72
CA ALA A 33 -62.83 15.94 31.76
C ALA A 33 -64.00 16.25 32.71
N GLY A 34 -63.80 17.20 33.62
CA GLY A 34 -64.85 17.78 34.43
C GLY A 34 -64.57 19.25 34.70
N CYS A 35 -65.40 20.13 34.13
CA CYS A 35 -65.68 21.53 34.48
C CYS A 35 -66.78 22.00 33.48
N THR A 36 -67.86 22.74 33.79
CA THR A 36 -68.24 23.59 34.93
C THR A 36 -69.73 23.94 34.83
N ASP A 37 -70.40 23.97 35.98
CA ASP A 37 -71.26 25.04 36.55
C ASP A 37 -72.41 25.71 35.75
N ARG A 38 -73.61 25.73 36.35
CA ARG A 38 -74.48 26.92 36.54
C ARG A 38 -75.70 26.57 37.41
N GLY A 39 -75.85 27.29 38.52
CA GLY A 39 -76.86 27.07 39.56
C GLY A 39 -78.25 27.66 39.31
N ALA A 40 -79.13 27.42 40.29
CA ALA A 40 -80.26 28.26 40.65
C ALA A 40 -80.70 27.94 42.09
N ASP A 41 -80.89 28.99 42.87
CA ASP A 41 -81.33 29.05 44.26
C ASP A 41 -82.70 28.39 44.52
N ASP A 42 -82.90 27.84 45.72
CA ASP A 42 -83.92 28.36 46.65
C ASP A 42 -83.88 27.71 48.04
N GLY A 43 -83.68 28.57 49.05
CA GLY A 43 -84.24 28.56 50.41
C GLY A 43 -84.33 27.29 51.26
N SER A 44 -83.65 27.29 52.40
CA SER A 44 -84.30 27.29 53.73
C SER A 44 -83.25 27.25 54.85
N GLY A 45 -83.49 28.05 55.90
CA GLY A 45 -82.55 28.30 56.99
C GLY A 45 -82.26 27.11 57.90
N GLY A 46 -81.10 27.20 58.56
CA GLY A 46 -80.68 26.34 59.65
C GLY A 46 -79.48 26.94 60.35
N ASN A 47 -79.73 27.67 61.44
CA ASN A 47 -78.70 28.14 62.35
C ASN A 47 -78.14 26.93 63.12
N GLY A 48 -77.05 26.34 62.60
CA GLY A 48 -76.35 25.21 63.20
C GLY A 48 -74.89 25.55 63.38
N SER A 49 -74.50 25.87 64.62
CA SER A 49 -73.10 25.92 65.07
C SER A 49 -72.57 24.48 65.14
N GLY A 50 -72.25 23.90 63.99
CA GLY A 50 -71.48 22.67 63.87
C GLY A 50 -70.01 23.02 63.73
N THR A 51 -69.17 22.59 64.66
CA THR A 51 -67.81 22.21 64.29
C THR A 51 -67.97 21.05 63.31
N GLU A 52 -68.00 21.34 62.02
CA GLU A 52 -67.87 20.31 60.99
C GLU A 52 -66.54 19.62 61.28
N ASP A 53 -66.64 18.41 61.83
CA ASP A 53 -65.55 17.46 61.89
C ASP A 53 -65.18 17.22 60.42
N ASP A 54 -64.16 17.94 59.96
CA ASP A 54 -63.69 17.95 58.57
C ASP A 54 -62.99 16.62 58.31
N THR A 55 -63.81 15.57 58.22
CA THR A 55 -63.47 14.16 57.94
C THR A 55 -62.98 13.95 56.51
N ARG A 56 -62.60 15.02 55.81
CA ARG A 56 -62.05 14.97 54.46
C ARG A 56 -60.54 14.76 54.52
N PRO A 57 -59.94 14.09 53.52
CA PRO A 57 -58.49 14.00 53.45
C PRO A 57 -57.90 15.40 53.25
N ARG A 58 -56.81 15.70 53.97
CA ARG A 58 -56.07 16.97 53.86
C ARG A 58 -54.61 16.68 53.55
N MET A 59 -54.30 16.61 52.26
CA MET A 59 -52.99 16.23 51.75
C MET A 59 -52.06 17.42 51.63
N VAL A 60 -50.84 17.29 52.11
CA VAL A 60 -49.78 18.28 51.97
C VAL A 60 -48.44 17.59 51.71
N VAL A 61 -47.66 18.12 50.78
CA VAL A 61 -46.27 17.70 50.60
C VAL A 61 -45.44 18.41 51.67
N VAL A 62 -44.69 17.66 52.48
CA VAL A 62 -43.92 18.22 53.61
C VAL A 62 -42.41 18.19 53.40
N GLU A 63 -41.95 17.38 52.46
CA GLU A 63 -40.55 17.24 52.10
C GLU A 63 -40.47 16.80 50.65
N ALA A 64 -39.52 17.36 49.90
CA ALA A 64 -39.15 16.90 48.58
C ALA A 64 -37.63 16.94 48.42
N SER A 65 -37.06 15.99 47.68
CA SER A 65 -35.61 15.93 47.46
C SER A 65 -35.27 15.32 46.11
N VAL A 66 -34.16 15.76 45.55
CA VAL A 66 -33.55 15.19 44.34
C VAL A 66 -32.39 14.28 44.71
N SER A 67 -32.17 13.20 43.95
CA SER A 67 -31.09 12.24 44.20
C SER A 67 -29.70 12.79 43.87
N ALA A 68 -29.62 13.78 42.98
CA ALA A 68 -28.40 14.48 42.60
C ALA A 68 -28.70 15.94 42.22
N THR A 69 -27.74 16.83 42.46
CA THR A 69 -27.80 18.25 42.06
C THR A 69 -27.14 18.51 40.72
N THR A 70 -26.44 17.53 40.15
CA THR A 70 -25.85 17.58 38.81
C THR A 70 -25.99 16.21 38.14
N VAL A 71 -26.51 16.20 36.92
CA VAL A 71 -26.68 15.01 36.09
C VAL A 71 -26.38 15.34 34.62
N THR A 72 -26.16 14.34 33.78
CA THR A 72 -26.13 14.53 32.32
C THR A 72 -27.49 14.23 31.69
N THR A 73 -27.69 14.60 30.42
CA THR A 73 -28.89 14.23 29.64
C THR A 73 -29.06 12.71 29.42
N GLU A 74 -28.06 11.89 29.74
CA GLU A 74 -28.12 10.41 29.67
C GLU A 74 -28.28 9.75 31.05
N GLU A 75 -28.27 10.54 32.13
CA GLU A 75 -28.45 10.04 33.48
C GLU A 75 -29.89 10.23 33.96
N THR A 76 -30.40 9.25 34.69
CA THR A 76 -31.72 9.32 35.33
C THR A 76 -31.63 10.08 36.65
N LEU A 77 -32.46 11.09 36.81
CA LEU A 77 -32.70 11.74 38.10
C LEU A 77 -33.86 11.06 38.82
N GLU A 78 -33.72 10.86 40.13
CA GLU A 78 -34.83 10.44 41.00
C GLU A 78 -35.25 11.61 41.88
N VAL A 79 -36.55 11.85 41.98
CA VAL A 79 -37.14 12.87 42.85
C VAL A 79 -38.11 12.17 43.80
N THR A 80 -37.94 12.38 45.10
CA THR A 80 -38.82 11.83 46.12
C THR A 80 -39.56 12.94 46.83
N ALA A 81 -40.81 12.70 47.22
CA ALA A 81 -41.57 13.61 48.06
C ALA A 81 -42.42 12.87 49.08
N THR A 82 -42.51 13.41 50.28
CA THR A 82 -43.33 12.86 51.36
C THR A 82 -44.65 13.61 51.44
N VAL A 83 -45.75 12.88 51.25
CA VAL A 83 -47.13 13.38 51.33
C VAL A 83 -47.72 13.00 52.69
N GLU A 84 -48.16 13.99 53.45
CA GLU A 84 -48.83 13.81 54.75
C GLU A 84 -50.34 14.04 54.60
N ASN A 85 -51.15 13.10 55.11
CA ASN A 85 -52.60 13.27 55.23
C ASN A 85 -52.97 13.72 56.64
N ARG A 86 -53.27 15.01 56.79
CA ARG A 86 -53.71 15.62 58.06
C ARG A 86 -55.23 15.55 58.29
N GLY A 87 -55.93 14.75 57.48
CA GLY A 87 -57.36 14.48 57.61
C GLY A 87 -57.64 13.17 58.33
N ASP A 88 -58.89 12.97 58.73
CA ASP A 88 -59.34 11.80 59.48
C ASP A 88 -59.91 10.67 58.58
N SER A 89 -59.76 10.79 57.26
CA SER A 89 -60.08 9.76 56.27
C SER A 89 -58.93 9.50 55.32
N GLU A 90 -58.85 8.27 54.77
CA GLU A 90 -57.97 7.97 53.63
C GLU A 90 -58.31 8.84 52.42
N GLY A 91 -57.30 9.17 51.61
CA GLY A 91 -57.51 9.84 50.32
C GLY A 91 -56.41 9.52 49.33
N THR A 92 -56.69 9.76 48.05
CA THR A 92 -55.71 9.69 46.95
C THR A 92 -55.25 11.09 46.60
N PHE A 93 -53.93 11.30 46.56
CA PHE A 93 -53.27 12.55 46.18
C PHE A 93 -52.58 12.37 44.84
N ASN A 94 -52.76 13.33 43.92
CA ASN A 94 -51.99 13.39 42.68
C ASN A 94 -50.81 14.34 42.89
N ALA A 95 -49.63 13.75 43.10
CA ALA A 95 -48.40 14.49 43.22
C ALA A 95 -47.92 14.94 41.83
N GLU A 96 -47.73 16.24 41.63
CA GLU A 96 -47.27 16.88 40.40
C GLU A 96 -45.80 17.28 40.55
N LEU A 97 -44.91 16.58 39.84
CA LEU A 97 -43.52 16.98 39.69
C LEU A 97 -43.43 18.14 38.69
N ARG A 98 -42.78 19.23 39.11
CA ARG A 98 -42.55 20.43 38.31
C ARG A 98 -41.06 20.71 38.10
N MET A 99 -40.72 21.07 36.88
CA MET A 99 -39.42 21.62 36.47
C MET A 99 -39.67 23.03 35.92
N ASP A 100 -39.09 24.06 36.55
CA ASP A 100 -39.31 25.47 36.20
C ASP A 100 -40.81 25.82 36.04
N ASP A 101 -41.60 25.45 37.05
CA ASP A 101 -43.05 25.61 37.13
C ASP A 101 -43.89 24.81 36.10
N VAL A 102 -43.26 24.05 35.21
CA VAL A 102 -43.95 23.16 34.25
C VAL A 102 -44.14 21.78 34.87
N ILE A 103 -45.37 21.29 34.92
CA ILE A 103 -45.67 19.91 35.34
C ILE A 103 -45.10 18.95 34.30
N VAL A 104 -44.17 18.09 34.71
CA VAL A 104 -43.50 17.11 33.83
C VAL A 104 -43.96 15.67 34.07
N GLN A 105 -44.42 15.36 35.29
CA GLN A 105 -44.97 14.06 35.66
C GLN A 105 -46.05 14.22 36.73
N THR A 106 -47.01 13.31 36.75
CA THR A 106 -48.03 13.23 37.80
C THR A 106 -48.16 11.78 38.25
N GLU A 107 -48.03 11.54 39.55
CA GLU A 107 -48.16 10.22 40.14
C GLU A 107 -49.20 10.26 41.26
N SER A 108 -50.05 9.23 41.34
CA SER A 108 -51.07 9.14 42.39
C SER A 108 -50.59 8.29 43.56
N VAL A 109 -50.78 8.78 44.78
CA VAL A 109 -50.47 8.04 46.02
C VAL A 109 -51.68 8.06 46.95
N THR A 110 -52.03 6.90 47.53
CA THR A 110 -53.11 6.81 48.52
C THR A 110 -52.51 6.83 49.92
N VAL A 111 -52.92 7.80 50.74
CA VAL A 111 -52.34 8.03 52.07
C VAL A 111 -53.42 7.80 53.14
N PRO A 112 -53.19 6.89 54.12
CA PRO A 112 -54.12 6.66 55.22
C PRO A 112 -54.37 7.92 56.07
N ALA A 113 -55.47 7.94 56.83
CA ALA A 113 -55.77 9.02 57.77
C ALA A 113 -54.64 9.21 58.79
N GLY A 114 -54.17 10.44 58.97
CA GLY A 114 -53.02 10.77 59.83
C GLY A 114 -51.68 10.16 59.39
N GLY A 115 -51.61 9.55 58.19
CA GLY A 115 -50.43 8.85 57.68
C GLY A 115 -49.55 9.72 56.79
N THR A 116 -48.38 9.19 56.44
CA THR A 116 -47.46 9.74 55.44
C THR A 116 -47.07 8.67 54.44
N GLU A 117 -46.99 9.00 53.17
CA GLU A 117 -46.45 8.12 52.13
C GLU A 117 -45.42 8.85 51.27
N THR A 118 -44.50 8.10 50.67
CA THR A 118 -43.51 8.66 49.74
C THR A 118 -43.92 8.37 48.30
N VAL A 119 -43.85 9.39 47.46
CA VAL A 119 -43.98 9.27 46.01
C VAL A 119 -42.61 9.50 45.37
N THR A 120 -42.29 8.67 44.37
CA THR A 120 -41.01 8.71 43.65
C THR A 120 -41.27 8.95 42.17
N PHE A 121 -40.55 9.90 41.60
CA PHE A 121 -40.50 10.20 40.18
C PHE A 121 -39.10 9.88 39.65
N SER A 122 -39.01 9.44 38.41
CA SER A 122 -37.72 9.23 37.77
C SER A 122 -37.76 9.46 36.26
N GLY A 123 -36.65 9.95 35.71
CA GLY A 123 -36.40 9.99 34.28
C GLY A 123 -35.17 10.79 33.89
N GLU A 124 -34.92 10.85 32.58
CA GLU A 124 -33.78 11.53 31.97
C GLU A 124 -34.18 12.91 31.42
N PHE A 125 -33.24 13.84 31.30
CA PHE A 125 -33.49 15.17 30.72
C PHE A 125 -33.25 15.22 29.23
N ALA A 126 -34.16 15.85 28.47
CA ALA A 126 -34.00 16.01 27.03
C ALA A 126 -33.04 17.14 26.62
N GLU A 127 -32.87 18.16 27.46
CA GLU A 127 -32.05 19.33 27.18
C GLU A 127 -31.15 19.65 28.38
N PRO A 128 -29.93 20.16 28.17
CA PRO A 128 -29.09 20.67 29.25
C PRO A 128 -29.64 22.01 29.76
N GLY A 129 -29.41 22.30 31.04
CA GLY A 129 -29.93 23.51 31.68
C GLY A 129 -29.87 23.45 33.20
N GLU A 130 -30.29 24.53 33.85
CA GLU A 130 -30.50 24.56 35.29
C GLU A 130 -32.00 24.57 35.56
N TYR A 131 -32.50 23.56 36.28
CA TYR A 131 -33.93 23.35 36.53
C TYR A 131 -34.25 23.48 38.01
N ALA A 132 -35.20 24.34 38.35
CA ALA A 132 -35.81 24.38 39.67
C ALA A 132 -36.83 23.24 39.81
N VAL A 133 -36.60 22.34 40.77
CA VAL A 133 -37.42 21.13 40.97
C VAL A 133 -38.36 21.32 42.15
N SER A 134 -39.65 21.00 41.97
CA SER A 134 -40.62 21.01 43.07
C SER A 134 -41.71 19.96 42.89
N VAL A 135 -42.35 19.56 44.00
CA VAL A 135 -43.51 18.65 44.00
C VAL A 135 -44.69 19.34 44.68
N ASN A 136 -45.77 19.61 43.92
CA ASN A 136 -46.92 20.42 44.35
C ASN A 136 -46.54 21.76 45.03
N GLY A 137 -45.42 22.36 44.63
CA GLY A 137 -44.93 23.63 45.18
C GLY A 137 -43.93 23.52 46.33
N GLU A 138 -43.70 22.31 46.90
CA GLU A 138 -42.61 22.07 47.84
C GLU A 138 -41.28 21.93 47.08
N SER A 139 -40.26 22.68 47.46
CA SER A 139 -38.99 22.72 46.72
C SER A 139 -38.17 21.45 46.97
N ALA A 140 -37.74 20.80 45.89
CA ALA A 140 -36.82 19.66 45.94
C ALA A 140 -35.35 20.05 45.70
N GLY A 141 -35.09 21.34 45.41
CA GLY A 141 -33.78 21.88 45.07
C GLY A 141 -33.65 22.29 43.59
N THR A 142 -32.42 22.54 43.18
CA THR A 142 -32.05 22.90 41.80
C THR A 142 -31.12 21.83 41.23
N VAL A 143 -31.35 21.44 39.98
CA VAL A 143 -30.54 20.44 39.28
C VAL A 143 -29.90 21.08 38.06
N VAL A 144 -28.57 20.94 37.94
CA VAL A 144 -27.82 21.33 36.75
C VAL A 144 -27.67 20.11 35.84
N VAL A 145 -28.18 20.21 34.62
CA VAL A 145 -28.15 19.17 33.59
C VAL A 145 -27.11 19.54 32.55
N GLU A 146 -26.10 18.69 32.39
CA GLU A 146 -25.05 18.87 31.40
C GLU A 146 -25.21 17.93 30.20
N LEU A 147 -24.54 18.25 29.09
CA LEU A 147 -24.33 17.26 28.03
C LEU A 147 -23.28 16.23 28.47
N PRO A 148 -23.42 14.96 28.08
CA PRO A 148 -22.43 13.93 28.42
C PRO A 148 -21.03 14.34 27.93
N PRO A 149 -19.95 13.94 28.64
CA PRO A 149 -18.58 14.25 28.22
C PRO A 149 -18.28 13.68 26.82
N PRO A 150 -17.25 14.19 26.12
CA PRO A 150 -16.81 13.59 24.88
C PRO A 150 -16.46 12.11 25.10
N LYS A 151 -16.85 11.27 24.15
CA LYS A 151 -16.53 9.84 24.13
C LYS A 151 -16.08 9.50 22.72
N PHE A 152 -14.82 9.09 22.57
CA PHE A 152 -14.23 8.83 21.27
C PHE A 152 -14.22 7.35 20.95
N GLU A 153 -14.57 7.03 19.70
CA GLU A 153 -14.49 5.69 19.14
C GLU A 153 -13.71 5.76 17.83
N VAL A 154 -12.66 4.93 17.69
CA VAL A 154 -11.95 4.77 16.44
C VAL A 154 -12.78 3.83 15.56
N ARG A 155 -13.27 4.34 14.43
CA ARG A 155 -14.20 3.61 13.54
C ARG A 155 -13.49 2.89 12.41
N GLU A 156 -12.57 3.59 11.77
CA GLU A 156 -11.86 3.11 10.60
C GLU A 156 -10.36 3.37 10.77
N THR A 157 -9.56 2.43 10.32
CA THR A 157 -8.11 2.56 10.27
C THR A 157 -7.59 2.02 8.96
N SER A 158 -6.64 2.72 8.36
CA SER A 158 -5.95 2.28 7.15
C SER A 158 -4.45 2.54 7.26
N ILE A 159 -3.69 1.71 6.55
CA ILE A 159 -2.25 1.89 6.36
C ILE A 159 -1.99 1.89 4.85
N ASP A 160 -1.10 2.77 4.40
CA ASP A 160 -0.84 2.94 2.97
C ASP A 160 -0.08 1.76 2.34
N ARG A 161 0.76 1.07 3.13
CA ARG A 161 1.52 -0.11 2.71
C ARG A 161 1.93 -0.99 3.90
N THR A 162 2.02 -2.30 3.67
CA THR A 162 2.41 -3.30 4.69
C THR A 162 3.80 -3.90 4.44
N THR A 163 4.49 -3.46 3.38
CA THR A 163 5.88 -3.83 3.11
C THR A 163 6.66 -2.56 2.75
N VAL A 164 7.75 -2.30 3.47
CA VAL A 164 8.58 -1.09 3.26
C VAL A 164 10.07 -1.40 3.28
N PRO A 165 10.87 -0.71 2.46
CA PRO A 165 12.32 -0.71 2.61
C PRO A 165 12.76 -0.12 3.96
N ILE A 166 13.92 -0.56 4.47
CA ILE A 166 14.57 0.11 5.62
C ILE A 166 14.82 1.58 5.29
N GLY A 167 14.50 2.46 6.24
CA GLY A 167 14.65 3.92 6.09
C GLY A 167 13.44 4.59 5.46
N GLU A 168 12.50 3.84 4.89
CA GLU A 168 11.21 4.36 4.46
C GLU A 168 10.18 4.27 5.58
N GLY A 169 9.06 4.98 5.39
CA GLY A 169 7.99 5.06 6.37
C GLY A 169 6.64 4.63 5.83
N ILE A 170 5.73 4.45 6.78
CA ILE A 170 4.32 4.19 6.57
C ILE A 170 3.51 5.43 6.93
N GLU A 171 2.32 5.51 6.35
CA GLU A 171 1.27 6.45 6.72
C GLU A 171 0.06 5.66 7.22
N VAL A 172 -0.38 5.99 8.44
CA VAL A 172 -1.56 5.40 9.07
C VAL A 172 -2.61 6.48 9.24
N THR A 173 -3.80 6.23 8.73
CA THR A 173 -4.96 7.12 8.89
C THR A 173 -5.99 6.43 9.78
N ALA A 174 -6.55 7.18 10.74
CA ALA A 174 -7.65 6.73 11.57
C ALA A 174 -8.80 7.74 11.55
N THR A 175 -10.03 7.25 11.45
CA THR A 175 -11.25 8.06 11.58
C THR A 175 -11.79 7.89 13.00
N VAL A 176 -11.96 9.02 13.69
CA VAL A 176 -12.37 9.09 15.09
C VAL A 176 -13.73 9.76 15.19
N ALA A 177 -14.70 9.06 15.75
CA ALA A 177 -16.04 9.57 16.01
C ALA A 177 -16.16 10.02 17.47
N ASN A 178 -16.74 11.21 17.70
CA ASN A 178 -17.14 11.62 19.04
C ASN A 178 -18.63 11.30 19.25
N VAL A 179 -18.90 10.20 19.94
CA VAL A 179 -20.26 9.76 20.29
C VAL A 179 -20.76 10.37 21.60
N GLY A 180 -19.99 11.28 22.22
CA GLY A 180 -20.39 12.03 23.40
C GLY A 180 -21.20 13.29 23.07
N GLY A 181 -21.72 13.93 24.11
CA GLY A 181 -22.57 15.12 23.96
C GLY A 181 -21.81 16.44 23.85
N ARG A 182 -20.50 16.44 24.11
CA ARG A 182 -19.64 17.63 24.06
C ARG A 182 -18.47 17.41 23.12
N ALA A 183 -18.02 18.49 22.48
CA ALA A 183 -16.78 18.48 21.72
C ALA A 183 -15.57 18.23 22.63
N GLY A 184 -14.54 17.57 22.12
CA GLY A 184 -13.31 17.31 22.88
C GLY A 184 -12.11 17.05 21.99
N THR A 185 -10.97 16.77 22.61
CA THR A 185 -9.71 16.46 21.93
C THR A 185 -9.37 14.99 22.12
N PHE A 186 -9.13 14.28 21.02
CA PHE A 186 -8.65 12.92 20.99
C PHE A 186 -7.14 12.89 20.74
N GLY A 187 -6.38 12.22 21.60
CA GLY A 187 -4.95 11.96 21.41
C GLY A 187 -4.75 10.64 20.67
N ALA A 188 -4.53 10.72 19.35
CA ALA A 188 -4.22 9.56 18.53
C ALA A 188 -2.75 9.17 18.70
N GLU A 189 -2.48 7.93 19.07
CA GLU A 189 -1.14 7.39 19.27
C GLU A 189 -0.86 6.29 18.26
N LEU A 190 0.07 6.53 17.34
CA LEU A 190 0.61 5.45 16.51
C LEU A 190 1.49 4.56 17.38
N ARG A 191 1.19 3.27 17.39
CA ARG A 191 1.93 2.26 18.14
C ARG A 191 2.59 1.26 17.21
N VAL A 192 3.83 0.91 17.54
CA VAL A 192 4.63 -0.13 16.89
C VAL A 192 5.06 -1.11 17.97
N ASP A 193 4.68 -2.38 17.85
CA ASP A 193 4.86 -3.44 18.85
C ASP A 193 4.39 -3.02 20.26
N GLY A 194 3.28 -2.28 20.30
CA GLY A 194 2.68 -1.77 21.53
C GLY A 194 3.31 -0.49 22.10
N LEU A 195 4.45 -0.04 21.57
CA LEU A 195 5.13 1.20 21.98
C LEU A 195 4.60 2.40 21.17
N SER A 196 4.28 3.50 21.85
CA SER A 196 3.90 4.75 21.17
C SER A 196 5.12 5.36 20.48
N VAL A 197 5.04 5.55 19.16
CA VAL A 197 6.11 6.10 18.32
C VAL A 197 5.78 7.47 17.73
N ALA A 198 4.50 7.83 17.67
CA ALA A 198 4.03 9.15 17.28
C ALA A 198 2.67 9.44 17.93
N THR A 199 2.40 10.72 18.21
CA THR A 199 1.13 11.17 18.78
C THR A 199 0.64 12.40 18.03
N ARG A 200 -0.67 12.50 17.84
CA ARG A 200 -1.33 13.67 17.25
C ARG A 200 -2.68 13.92 17.90
N GLU A 201 -2.93 15.16 18.27
CA GLU A 201 -4.22 15.58 18.81
C GLU A 201 -5.16 16.04 17.70
N VAL A 202 -6.43 15.64 17.79
CA VAL A 202 -7.50 16.10 16.90
C VAL A 202 -8.71 16.52 17.74
N ARG A 203 -9.26 17.70 17.45
CA ARG A 203 -10.50 18.16 18.08
C ARG A 203 -11.68 17.65 17.26
N VAL A 204 -12.64 17.00 17.91
CA VAL A 204 -13.84 16.44 17.26
C VAL A 204 -15.08 16.99 17.95
N GLU A 205 -15.95 17.62 17.17
CA GLU A 205 -17.22 18.15 17.66
C GLU A 205 -18.19 17.00 18.03
N ALA A 206 -19.20 17.28 18.87
CA ALA A 206 -20.16 16.27 19.30
C ALA A 206 -20.93 15.69 18.09
N GLY A 207 -21.00 14.36 18.00
CA GLY A 207 -21.64 13.65 16.88
C GLY A 207 -20.89 13.74 15.55
N ALA A 208 -19.71 14.36 15.50
CA ALA A 208 -18.88 14.45 14.31
C ALA A 208 -17.81 13.35 14.25
N GLU A 209 -17.22 13.19 13.07
CA GLU A 209 -16.05 12.35 12.84
C GLU A 209 -14.92 13.20 12.23
N GLU A 210 -13.69 12.90 12.62
CA GLU A 210 -12.49 13.54 12.06
C GLU A 210 -11.43 12.49 11.76
N SER A 211 -10.67 12.70 10.68
CA SER A 211 -9.55 11.83 10.32
C SER A 211 -8.23 12.39 10.83
N VAL A 212 -7.37 11.50 11.31
CA VAL A 212 -6.02 11.82 11.77
C VAL A 212 -5.00 10.94 11.05
N THR A 213 -3.95 11.57 10.53
CA THR A 213 -2.86 10.89 9.81
C THR A 213 -1.58 10.97 10.63
N LEU A 214 -0.94 9.81 10.81
CA LEU A 214 0.28 9.59 11.57
C LEU A 214 1.30 8.87 10.67
N THR A 215 2.59 9.21 10.80
CA THR A 215 3.66 8.62 9.99
C THR A 215 4.77 8.05 10.87
N HIS A 216 5.40 6.96 10.43
CA HIS A 216 6.55 6.39 11.13
C HIS A 216 7.55 5.76 10.14
N THR A 217 8.84 5.96 10.36
CA THR A 217 9.94 5.38 9.57
C THR A 217 10.67 4.30 10.35
N PHE A 218 10.96 3.17 9.71
CA PHE A 218 11.62 2.03 10.36
C PHE A 218 13.12 2.02 10.07
N THR A 219 13.93 1.81 11.11
CA THR A 219 15.41 1.82 11.00
C THR A 219 16.03 0.42 10.96
N GLY A 220 15.23 -0.63 11.12
CA GLY A 220 15.70 -2.01 11.14
C GLY A 220 14.73 -2.93 10.41
N PRO A 221 15.22 -4.08 9.90
CA PRO A 221 14.34 -5.08 9.31
C PRO A 221 13.56 -5.83 10.39
N GLY A 222 12.38 -6.30 10.03
CA GLY A 222 11.52 -7.05 10.94
C GLY A 222 10.06 -7.06 10.51
N GLU A 223 9.24 -7.76 11.28
CA GLU A 223 7.78 -7.65 11.22
C GLU A 223 7.31 -6.89 12.45
N TYR A 224 6.52 -5.83 12.23
CA TYR A 224 6.12 -4.88 13.26
C TYR A 224 4.61 -4.80 13.33
N ALA A 225 4.03 -5.03 14.50
CA ALA A 225 2.60 -4.85 14.71
C ALA A 225 2.29 -3.36 14.85
N VAL A 226 1.44 -2.82 13.95
CA VAL A 226 1.06 -1.41 13.92
C VAL A 226 -0.37 -1.24 14.44
N GLY A 227 -0.57 -0.23 15.30
CA GLY A 227 -1.85 0.09 15.91
C GLY A 227 -2.08 1.59 16.08
N VAL A 228 -3.33 1.99 16.28
CA VAL A 228 -3.68 3.34 16.75
C VAL A 228 -4.35 3.21 18.11
N ASN A 229 -3.72 3.77 19.14
CA ASN A 229 -4.07 3.59 20.54
C ASN A 229 -4.17 2.10 20.90
N GLY A 230 -5.37 1.58 21.22
CA GLY A 230 -5.61 0.17 21.52
C GLY A 230 -6.12 -0.66 20.34
N VAL A 231 -6.27 -0.05 19.16
CA VAL A 231 -6.84 -0.70 17.97
C VAL A 231 -5.70 -1.18 17.06
N ALA A 232 -5.67 -2.48 16.78
CA ALA A 232 -4.72 -3.06 15.83
C ALA A 232 -5.09 -2.64 14.40
N VAL A 233 -4.09 -2.23 13.61
CA VAL A 233 -4.26 -1.86 12.20
C VAL A 233 -3.80 -3.00 11.30
N ASP A 234 -2.50 -3.30 11.29
CA ASP A 234 -1.92 -4.39 10.50
C ASP A 234 -0.49 -4.72 10.97
N THR A 235 0.17 -5.68 10.32
CA THR A 235 1.60 -5.97 10.48
C THR A 235 2.38 -5.40 9.29
N VAL A 236 3.47 -4.69 9.57
CA VAL A 236 4.36 -4.13 8.57
C VAL A 236 5.65 -4.93 8.51
N ARG A 237 5.98 -5.44 7.32
CA ARG A 237 7.26 -6.08 7.03
C ARG A 237 8.25 -5.05 6.52
N VAL A 238 9.33 -4.85 7.28
CA VAL A 238 10.47 -4.00 6.91
C VAL A 238 11.62 -4.89 6.48
N ALA A 239 12.18 -4.62 5.30
CA ALA A 239 13.27 -5.41 4.77
C ALA A 239 14.27 -4.53 4.00
N PRO A 240 15.53 -4.96 3.83
CA PRO A 240 16.45 -4.30 2.92
C PRO A 240 15.84 -4.16 1.51
N PRO A 241 16.09 -3.04 0.81
CA PRO A 241 15.63 -2.86 -0.57
C PRO A 241 16.19 -3.95 -1.50
N ALA A 242 15.66 -4.01 -2.72
CA ALA A 242 16.28 -4.83 -3.76
C ALA A 242 17.72 -4.38 -3.99
N ALA A 243 18.62 -5.35 -4.14
CA ALA A 243 20.03 -5.13 -4.44
C ALA A 243 20.45 -6.18 -5.47
N PHE A 244 21.15 -5.76 -6.50
CA PHE A 244 21.40 -6.60 -7.66
C PHE A 244 22.90 -6.84 -7.82
N GLU A 245 23.26 -8.11 -8.01
CA GLU A 245 24.64 -8.53 -8.23
C GLU A 245 24.73 -9.28 -9.55
N ILE A 246 25.74 -8.94 -10.34
CA ILE A 246 26.12 -9.71 -11.52
C ILE A 246 27.01 -10.87 -11.05
N THR A 247 26.50 -12.09 -11.14
CA THR A 247 27.18 -13.28 -10.64
C THR A 247 27.98 -14.02 -11.71
N ALA A 248 27.64 -13.81 -12.99
CA ALA A 248 28.37 -14.36 -14.11
C ALA A 248 28.20 -13.50 -15.36
N THR A 249 29.25 -13.44 -16.18
CA THR A 249 29.24 -12.88 -17.53
C THR A 249 29.88 -13.87 -18.49
N ALA A 250 29.39 -13.93 -19.73
CA ALA A 250 29.99 -14.74 -20.78
C ALA A 250 29.84 -14.06 -22.15
N VAL A 251 30.73 -14.44 -23.07
CA VAL A 251 30.66 -14.09 -24.49
C VAL A 251 30.89 -15.35 -25.30
N ASP A 252 30.11 -15.57 -26.34
CA ASP A 252 30.18 -16.79 -27.16
C ASP A 252 31.52 -16.90 -27.90
N ARG A 253 32.05 -15.78 -28.40
CA ARG A 253 33.29 -15.69 -29.17
C ARG A 253 34.05 -14.41 -28.86
N ARG A 254 35.39 -14.50 -28.88
CA ARG A 254 36.29 -13.34 -28.65
C ARG A 254 37.06 -12.93 -29.89
N LEU A 255 36.86 -13.64 -30.99
CA LEU A 255 37.56 -13.45 -32.24
C LEU A 255 36.56 -13.59 -33.38
N ILE A 256 36.34 -12.50 -34.10
CA ILE A 256 35.32 -12.43 -35.16
C ILE A 256 35.82 -11.59 -36.33
N ALA A 257 35.15 -11.69 -37.47
CA ALA A 257 35.32 -10.74 -38.57
C ALA A 257 34.39 -9.52 -38.42
N VAL A 258 34.73 -8.41 -39.07
CA VAL A 258 33.86 -7.22 -39.17
C VAL A 258 32.48 -7.62 -39.70
N GLY A 259 31.43 -7.10 -39.08
CA GLY A 259 30.04 -7.40 -39.43
C GLY A 259 29.50 -8.71 -38.84
N GLU A 260 30.33 -9.54 -38.19
CA GLU A 260 29.82 -10.64 -37.39
C GLU A 260 29.30 -10.15 -36.03
N GLY A 261 28.21 -10.76 -35.57
CA GLY A 261 27.64 -10.52 -34.25
C GLY A 261 28.15 -11.52 -33.21
N ILE A 262 28.28 -11.05 -31.97
CA ILE A 262 28.50 -11.87 -30.78
C ILE A 262 27.25 -11.87 -29.89
N GLU A 263 27.16 -12.87 -29.03
CA GLU A 263 26.20 -12.91 -27.95
C GLU A 263 26.92 -12.75 -26.61
N VAL A 264 26.51 -11.76 -25.83
CA VAL A 264 26.96 -11.53 -24.46
C VAL A 264 25.83 -11.89 -23.51
N THR A 265 26.13 -12.68 -22.49
CA THR A 265 25.18 -13.01 -21.43
C THR A 265 25.66 -12.50 -20.09
N ALA A 266 24.70 -12.08 -19.26
CA ALA A 266 24.94 -11.65 -17.89
C ALA A 266 23.89 -12.25 -16.97
N THR A 267 24.32 -12.94 -15.92
CA THR A 267 23.45 -13.49 -14.89
C THR A 267 23.38 -12.51 -13.74
N VAL A 268 22.18 -12.03 -13.43
CA VAL A 268 21.89 -11.05 -12.39
C VAL A 268 20.99 -11.67 -11.35
N THR A 269 21.37 -11.53 -10.08
CA THR A 269 20.61 -12.04 -8.93
C THR A 269 20.17 -10.87 -8.06
N ASN A 270 18.91 -10.84 -7.64
CA ASN A 270 18.46 -9.95 -6.57
C ASN A 270 18.85 -10.54 -5.22
N VAL A 271 19.93 -10.02 -4.64
CA VAL A 271 20.43 -10.38 -3.30
C VAL A 271 19.73 -9.60 -2.18
N GLY A 272 18.85 -8.66 -2.53
CA GLY A 272 17.98 -7.93 -1.60
C GLY A 272 16.78 -8.74 -1.12
N ASN A 273 15.98 -8.13 -0.25
CA ASN A 273 14.84 -8.81 0.41
C ASN A 273 13.47 -8.29 -0.04
N LEU A 274 13.46 -7.38 -0.99
CA LEU A 274 12.28 -6.86 -1.67
C LEU A 274 12.42 -7.07 -3.17
N ALA A 275 11.28 -7.19 -3.85
CA ALA A 275 11.25 -7.15 -5.29
C ALA A 275 11.65 -5.74 -5.76
N GLY A 276 12.32 -5.66 -6.90
CA GLY A 276 12.70 -4.38 -7.48
C GLY A 276 13.10 -4.53 -8.94
N THR A 277 13.30 -3.40 -9.60
CA THR A 277 13.68 -3.33 -11.00
C THR A 277 15.15 -2.93 -11.13
N THR A 278 15.89 -3.62 -11.99
CA THR A 278 17.25 -3.29 -12.37
C THR A 278 17.36 -3.03 -13.87
N THR A 279 18.17 -2.05 -14.26
CA THR A 279 18.63 -1.89 -15.64
C THR A 279 20.01 -2.53 -15.77
N VAL A 280 20.11 -3.55 -16.64
CA VAL A 280 21.36 -4.21 -17.03
C VAL A 280 21.85 -3.58 -18.32
N GLU A 281 23.08 -3.07 -18.34
CA GLU A 281 23.68 -2.34 -19.44
C GLU A 281 24.91 -3.09 -19.97
N LEU A 282 24.98 -3.29 -21.29
CA LEU A 282 26.17 -3.74 -21.97
C LEU A 282 26.95 -2.51 -22.43
N GLU A 283 28.21 -2.44 -22.02
CA GLU A 283 29.13 -1.37 -22.37
C GLU A 283 30.24 -1.86 -23.29
N ARG A 284 30.66 -0.99 -24.21
CA ARG A 284 31.82 -1.15 -25.07
C ARG A 284 32.73 0.05 -24.89
N ASP A 285 33.95 -0.19 -24.43
CA ASP A 285 34.96 0.83 -24.14
C ASP A 285 34.41 1.96 -23.23
N GLY A 286 33.56 1.58 -22.26
CA GLY A 286 32.89 2.48 -21.31
C GLY A 286 31.66 3.22 -21.85
N ALA A 287 31.21 2.93 -23.07
CA ALA A 287 29.97 3.48 -23.62
C ALA A 287 28.87 2.42 -23.67
N VAL A 288 27.68 2.75 -23.15
CA VAL A 288 26.51 1.86 -23.19
C VAL A 288 26.07 1.64 -24.65
N ILE A 289 26.05 0.38 -25.08
CA ILE A 289 25.62 -0.05 -26.43
C ILE A 289 24.32 -0.86 -26.41
N GLY A 290 23.85 -1.27 -25.24
CA GLY A 290 22.56 -1.92 -25.07
C GLY A 290 22.13 -1.93 -23.61
N SER A 291 20.83 -1.92 -23.36
CA SER A 291 20.27 -2.00 -22.01
C SER A 291 19.00 -2.85 -21.97
N ARG A 292 18.72 -3.46 -20.82
CA ARG A 292 17.48 -4.20 -20.52
C ARG A 292 17.03 -3.94 -19.09
N GLU A 293 15.73 -3.77 -18.90
CA GLU A 293 15.14 -3.68 -17.57
C GLU A 293 14.55 -5.03 -17.15
N GLU A 294 14.86 -5.45 -15.93
CA GLU A 294 14.36 -6.70 -15.34
C GLU A 294 13.78 -6.42 -13.96
N THR A 295 12.62 -6.99 -13.64
CA THR A 295 12.03 -6.93 -12.30
C THR A 295 12.16 -8.28 -11.64
N LEU A 296 12.91 -8.33 -10.54
CA LEU A 296 13.28 -9.57 -9.87
C LEU A 296 12.71 -9.60 -8.46
N ALA A 297 12.05 -10.68 -8.11
CA ALA A 297 11.69 -11.03 -6.74
C ALA A 297 12.95 -11.29 -5.89
N PRO A 298 12.85 -11.32 -4.55
CA PRO A 298 13.97 -11.67 -3.69
C PRO A 298 14.58 -13.03 -4.05
N ALA A 299 15.90 -13.11 -4.13
CA ALA A 299 16.67 -14.30 -4.55
C ALA A 299 16.40 -14.79 -5.98
N GLU A 300 15.58 -14.09 -6.78
CA GLU A 300 15.39 -14.41 -8.18
C GLU A 300 16.66 -14.12 -8.97
N THR A 301 16.95 -14.99 -9.93
CA THR A 301 18.10 -14.89 -10.82
C THR A 301 17.63 -14.96 -12.26
N VAL A 302 18.11 -14.03 -13.08
CA VAL A 302 17.82 -13.98 -14.53
C VAL A 302 19.13 -13.94 -15.31
N THR A 303 19.13 -14.53 -16.50
CA THR A 303 20.22 -14.38 -17.47
C THR A 303 19.74 -13.48 -18.60
N VAL A 304 20.38 -12.32 -18.74
CA VAL A 304 20.11 -11.34 -19.79
C VAL A 304 21.01 -11.61 -20.98
N HIS A 305 20.44 -11.47 -22.19
CA HIS A 305 21.12 -11.70 -23.45
C HIS A 305 21.21 -10.41 -24.27
N PHE A 306 22.44 -10.06 -24.68
CA PHE A 306 22.75 -8.95 -25.56
C PHE A 306 23.39 -9.45 -26.85
N ARG A 307 23.10 -8.76 -27.95
CA ARG A 307 23.80 -8.96 -29.22
C ARG A 307 24.59 -7.70 -29.53
N ALA A 308 25.83 -7.87 -29.94
CA ALA A 308 26.71 -6.77 -30.33
C ALA A 308 27.35 -7.07 -31.68
N GLU A 309 27.50 -6.03 -32.50
CA GLU A 309 28.14 -6.07 -33.82
C GLU A 309 29.19 -4.97 -33.91
N PHE A 310 30.19 -5.19 -34.76
CA PHE A 310 31.36 -4.33 -34.90
C PHE A 310 31.59 -3.99 -36.35
N ALA A 311 31.63 -2.69 -36.65
CA ALA A 311 31.75 -2.16 -38.01
C ALA A 311 33.21 -1.90 -38.43
N GLU A 312 34.14 -1.91 -37.47
CA GLU A 312 35.55 -1.63 -37.69
C GLU A 312 36.39 -2.73 -37.02
N PRO A 313 37.58 -3.03 -37.57
CA PRO A 313 38.51 -3.93 -36.92
C PRO A 313 39.13 -3.26 -35.68
N GLY A 314 39.54 -4.08 -34.71
CA GLY A 314 40.16 -3.59 -33.49
C GLY A 314 39.91 -4.48 -32.27
N ALA A 315 40.35 -4.00 -31.11
CA ALA A 315 40.14 -4.65 -29.83
C ALA A 315 39.15 -3.81 -29.00
N TYR A 316 38.04 -4.42 -28.61
CA TYR A 316 36.95 -3.76 -27.88
C TYR A 316 36.77 -4.39 -26.50
N GLU A 317 36.83 -3.58 -25.46
CA GLU A 317 36.59 -4.02 -24.09
C GLU A 317 35.10 -4.01 -23.79
N LEU A 318 34.56 -5.14 -23.33
CA LEU A 318 33.16 -5.29 -22.98
C LEU A 318 32.98 -5.44 -21.46
N ASN A 319 32.04 -4.67 -20.92
CA ASN A 319 31.62 -4.72 -19.52
C ASN A 319 30.10 -4.83 -19.44
N VAL A 320 29.60 -5.39 -18.34
CA VAL A 320 28.18 -5.33 -18.01
C VAL A 320 28.01 -4.65 -16.67
N ALA A 321 27.09 -3.69 -16.61
CA ALA A 321 26.69 -2.99 -15.40
C ALA A 321 25.22 -3.28 -15.06
N SER A 322 24.87 -3.22 -13.79
CA SER A 322 23.51 -3.34 -13.28
C SER A 322 23.26 -2.19 -12.32
N THR A 323 22.20 -1.42 -12.60
CA THR A 323 21.74 -0.27 -11.82
C THR A 323 20.30 -0.48 -11.36
N GLY A 324 19.86 0.16 -10.27
CA GLY A 324 18.48 0.04 -9.74
C GLY A 324 18.37 -0.36 -8.27
N GLY A 325 19.46 -0.81 -7.66
CA GLY A 325 19.59 -0.99 -6.22
C GLY A 325 20.35 0.16 -5.54
N PRO A 326 20.54 0.11 -4.20
CA PRO A 326 21.37 1.08 -3.48
C PRO A 326 22.86 1.01 -3.88
N THR A 327 23.27 -0.09 -4.52
CA THR A 327 24.61 -0.33 -5.03
C THR A 327 24.53 -0.76 -6.48
N ALA A 328 25.34 -0.14 -7.34
CA ALA A 328 25.57 -0.64 -8.69
C ALA A 328 26.51 -1.86 -8.64
N SER A 329 26.31 -2.80 -9.55
CA SER A 329 27.21 -3.94 -9.76
C SER A 329 27.78 -3.85 -11.17
N GLU A 330 29.07 -4.09 -11.33
CA GLU A 330 29.74 -4.10 -12.63
C GLU A 330 30.63 -5.34 -12.73
N SER A 331 30.66 -5.98 -13.89
CA SER A 331 31.49 -7.14 -14.17
C SER A 331 32.05 -7.10 -15.59
N GLY A 332 33.36 -7.31 -15.70
CA GLY A 332 34.02 -7.41 -17.00
C GLY A 332 33.63 -8.67 -17.76
N VAL A 333 33.36 -8.53 -19.05
CA VAL A 333 33.15 -9.67 -19.97
C VAL A 333 34.49 -10.06 -20.61
N GLY A 334 35.30 -9.05 -20.93
CA GLY A 334 36.63 -9.17 -21.53
C GLY A 334 36.71 -8.52 -22.91
N THR A 335 37.87 -8.67 -23.55
CA THR A 335 38.14 -8.08 -24.87
C THR A 335 37.66 -8.98 -26.01
N VAL A 336 36.96 -8.39 -26.97
CA VAL A 336 36.63 -8.99 -28.26
C VAL A 336 37.52 -8.36 -29.32
N TYR A 337 38.16 -9.21 -30.12
CA TYR A 337 39.03 -8.79 -31.20
C TYR A 337 38.32 -9.01 -32.54
N VAL A 338 38.25 -7.95 -33.32
CA VAL A 338 37.53 -7.89 -34.59
C VAL A 338 38.55 -7.73 -35.70
N ARG A 339 38.46 -8.56 -36.73
CA ARG A 339 39.38 -8.56 -37.87
C ARG A 339 38.66 -8.13 -39.13
N GLU A 340 39.35 -7.40 -39.98
CA GLU A 340 38.91 -7.17 -41.35
C GLU A 340 39.47 -8.29 -42.23
N CYS A 341 38.61 -9.17 -42.70
CA CYS A 341 38.97 -10.30 -43.55
C CYS A 341 38.52 -10.04 -45.00
N SER A 342 39.39 -10.38 -45.96
CA SER A 342 39.08 -10.29 -47.38
C SER A 342 39.63 -11.49 -48.13
N ILE A 343 38.86 -11.97 -49.11
CA ILE A 343 39.29 -13.04 -50.02
C ILE A 343 40.23 -12.43 -51.06
N ALA A 344 41.51 -12.80 -50.97
CA ALA A 344 42.54 -12.39 -51.92
C ALA A 344 42.52 -13.25 -53.19
N VAL A 345 42.20 -14.55 -53.05
CA VAL A 345 42.06 -15.50 -54.17
C VAL A 345 40.87 -16.39 -53.92
N SER A 346 40.05 -16.62 -54.95
CA SER A 346 39.00 -17.65 -54.96
C SER A 346 38.87 -18.16 -56.40
N GLU A 347 39.50 -19.29 -56.69
CA GLU A 347 39.49 -19.87 -58.04
C GLU A 347 39.52 -21.40 -58.05
N THR A 348 39.41 -21.98 -59.24
CA THR A 348 39.67 -23.40 -59.47
C THR A 348 40.80 -23.53 -60.47
N VAL A 349 41.89 -24.18 -60.07
CA VAL A 349 43.11 -24.32 -60.87
C VAL A 349 43.38 -25.79 -61.16
N THR A 350 43.83 -26.10 -62.38
CA THR A 350 44.33 -27.43 -62.77
C THR A 350 45.85 -27.34 -62.93
N VAL A 351 46.56 -28.17 -62.16
CA VAL A 351 48.02 -28.20 -62.14
C VAL A 351 48.51 -29.54 -62.66
N GLU A 352 49.31 -29.50 -63.73
CA GLU A 352 49.91 -30.68 -64.35
C GLU A 352 50.90 -31.38 -63.42
N SER A 353 51.19 -32.65 -63.71
CA SER A 353 52.13 -33.46 -62.92
C SER A 353 53.49 -32.77 -62.76
N ARG A 354 54.08 -32.84 -61.55
CA ARG A 354 55.36 -32.20 -61.21
C ARG A 354 55.42 -30.69 -61.47
N SER A 355 54.26 -30.03 -61.52
CA SER A 355 54.15 -28.58 -61.62
C SER A 355 53.57 -28.00 -60.32
N SER A 356 53.52 -26.68 -60.22
CA SER A 356 52.96 -25.98 -59.08
C SER A 356 52.19 -24.73 -59.49
N GLN A 357 51.14 -24.41 -58.73
CA GLN A 357 50.52 -23.10 -58.76
C GLN A 357 51.13 -22.24 -57.65
N GLU A 358 51.49 -21.01 -57.98
CA GLU A 358 52.11 -20.06 -57.05
C GLU A 358 51.25 -18.80 -56.92
N TYR A 359 51.14 -18.31 -55.69
CA TYR A 359 50.50 -17.04 -55.37
C TYR A 359 51.48 -16.21 -54.55
N ALA A 360 51.71 -14.96 -54.94
CA ALA A 360 52.62 -14.06 -54.24
C ALA A 360 51.87 -12.81 -53.77
N PHE A 361 52.03 -12.47 -52.50
CA PHE A 361 51.39 -11.33 -51.87
C PHE A 361 52.42 -10.48 -51.12
N ASP A 362 52.34 -9.16 -51.24
CA ASP A 362 53.07 -8.24 -50.39
C ASP A 362 52.23 -7.96 -49.14
N LEU A 363 52.53 -8.68 -48.05
CA LEU A 363 51.77 -8.62 -46.82
C LEU A 363 52.52 -7.78 -45.78
N LYS A 364 51.77 -7.09 -44.94
CA LYS A 364 52.31 -6.44 -43.73
C LYS A 364 52.61 -7.50 -42.66
N GLU A 365 53.27 -7.08 -41.59
CA GLU A 365 53.41 -7.89 -40.38
C GLU A 365 52.05 -8.05 -39.67
N ASN A 366 51.83 -9.16 -38.98
CA ASN A 366 50.62 -9.51 -38.23
C ASN A 366 49.34 -9.64 -39.08
N VAL A 367 49.48 -10.07 -40.34
CA VAL A 367 48.36 -10.46 -41.20
C VAL A 367 48.13 -11.96 -41.01
N ASP A 368 46.91 -12.36 -40.70
CA ASP A 368 46.52 -13.77 -40.70
C ASP A 368 46.13 -14.17 -42.12
N VAL A 369 46.80 -15.16 -42.68
CA VAL A 369 46.50 -15.71 -44.00
C VAL A 369 45.95 -17.12 -43.82
N THR A 370 44.71 -17.33 -44.24
CA THR A 370 44.09 -18.65 -44.30
C THR A 370 44.09 -19.13 -45.75
N ILE A 371 44.70 -20.28 -45.99
CA ILE A 371 44.74 -20.93 -47.29
C ILE A 371 43.88 -22.19 -47.19
N ALA A 372 42.88 -22.30 -48.04
CA ALA A 372 42.09 -23.50 -48.23
C ALA A 372 42.27 -24.00 -49.67
N ALA A 373 42.63 -25.27 -49.83
CA ALA A 373 42.70 -25.94 -51.13
C ALA A 373 41.96 -27.28 -51.04
N THR A 374 40.84 -27.41 -51.76
CA THR A 374 40.04 -28.64 -51.80
C THR A 374 40.23 -29.35 -53.12
N THR A 375 40.58 -30.63 -53.08
CA THR A 375 40.76 -31.44 -54.30
C THR A 375 39.40 -31.71 -54.94
N ARG A 376 39.23 -31.27 -56.19
CA ARG A 376 38.04 -31.55 -57.01
C ARG A 376 38.22 -32.81 -57.82
N GLU A 377 39.38 -32.95 -58.47
CA GLU A 377 39.73 -34.10 -59.30
C GLU A 377 41.24 -34.35 -59.25
N GLY A 378 41.66 -35.60 -59.46
CA GLY A 378 43.08 -35.93 -59.62
C GLY A 378 43.84 -36.02 -58.30
N VAL A 379 45.10 -35.57 -58.32
CA VAL A 379 46.04 -35.72 -57.19
C VAL A 379 45.91 -34.57 -56.20
N GLU A 380 46.04 -34.86 -54.90
CA GLU A 380 46.02 -33.87 -53.84
C GLU A 380 47.26 -32.95 -53.89
N PRO A 381 47.13 -31.65 -53.57
CA PRO A 381 48.27 -30.75 -53.55
C PRO A 381 49.19 -31.04 -52.36
N THR A 382 50.43 -30.56 -52.44
CA THR A 382 51.26 -30.26 -51.27
C THR A 382 51.32 -28.75 -51.09
N LEU A 383 51.02 -28.24 -49.89
CA LEU A 383 51.07 -26.81 -49.58
C LEU A 383 52.41 -26.45 -48.96
N THR A 384 53.08 -25.46 -49.56
CA THR A 384 54.24 -24.78 -48.97
C THR A 384 53.93 -23.28 -48.91
N VAL A 385 54.15 -22.67 -47.74
CA VAL A 385 54.07 -21.20 -47.59
C VAL A 385 55.42 -20.70 -47.16
N VAL A 386 56.01 -19.78 -47.91
CA VAL A 386 57.35 -19.22 -47.65
C VAL A 386 57.23 -17.74 -47.34
N GLY A 387 57.84 -17.33 -46.21
CA GLY A 387 57.93 -15.93 -45.82
C GLY A 387 59.12 -15.19 -46.47
N PRO A 388 59.26 -13.87 -46.23
CA PRO A 388 60.35 -13.06 -46.77
C PRO A 388 61.75 -13.57 -46.41
N SER A 389 61.91 -14.27 -45.27
CA SER A 389 63.17 -14.89 -44.85
C SER A 389 63.56 -16.14 -45.67
N GLY A 390 62.64 -16.67 -46.47
CA GLY A 390 62.82 -17.93 -47.20
C GLY A 390 62.52 -19.18 -46.36
N ASP A 391 62.21 -19.03 -45.06
CA ASP A 391 61.84 -20.15 -44.21
C ASP A 391 60.37 -20.54 -44.46
N PRO A 392 60.08 -21.85 -44.54
CA PRO A 392 58.71 -22.32 -44.70
C PRO A 392 57.92 -22.07 -43.41
N LEU A 393 56.78 -21.40 -43.55
CA LEU A 393 55.85 -21.06 -42.47
C LEU A 393 54.79 -22.15 -42.25
N ILE A 394 54.46 -22.91 -43.29
CA ILE A 394 53.60 -24.11 -43.26
C ILE A 394 54.18 -25.12 -44.26
N GLU A 395 54.34 -26.37 -43.83
CA GLU A 395 54.62 -27.52 -44.71
C GLU A 395 53.69 -28.68 -44.32
N GLY A 396 52.94 -29.23 -45.27
CA GLY A 396 52.13 -30.43 -45.02
C GLY A 396 51.22 -30.87 -46.17
N THR A 397 50.86 -32.15 -46.13
CA THR A 397 49.84 -32.80 -46.97
C THR A 397 48.70 -33.27 -46.07
N THR A 398 47.44 -32.99 -46.42
CA THR A 398 46.26 -33.49 -45.69
C THR A 398 45.28 -34.16 -46.64
N ASP A 399 44.61 -35.21 -46.15
CA ASP A 399 43.60 -36.00 -46.88
C ASP A 399 42.46 -35.08 -47.40
N GLY A 400 42.40 -34.87 -48.72
CA GLY A 400 41.30 -34.27 -49.46
C GLY A 400 41.14 -32.74 -49.39
N GLU A 401 41.41 -32.13 -48.24
CA GLU A 401 41.33 -30.67 -48.02
C GLU A 401 42.55 -30.19 -47.23
N ILE A 402 43.26 -29.20 -47.79
CA ILE A 402 44.33 -28.50 -47.08
C ILE A 402 43.76 -27.20 -46.54
N ARG A 403 43.80 -27.02 -45.22
CA ARG A 403 43.54 -25.74 -44.58
C ARG A 403 44.71 -25.36 -43.68
N GLY A 404 45.40 -24.28 -44.04
CA GLY A 404 46.53 -23.74 -43.28
C GLY A 404 46.26 -22.29 -42.89
N THR A 405 46.58 -21.92 -41.66
CA THR A 405 46.54 -20.51 -41.21
C THR A 405 47.92 -20.10 -40.72
N VAL A 406 48.43 -18.98 -41.22
CA VAL A 406 49.72 -18.41 -40.81
C VAL A 406 49.56 -16.93 -40.46
N THR A 407 50.14 -16.50 -39.36
CA THR A 407 50.31 -15.08 -39.04
C THR A 407 51.67 -14.62 -39.57
N THR A 408 51.70 -13.60 -40.43
CA THR A 408 52.94 -13.05 -40.94
C THR A 408 53.76 -12.41 -39.81
N ARG A 409 55.05 -12.76 -39.72
CA ARG A 409 55.96 -12.23 -38.69
C ARG A 409 56.84 -11.08 -39.17
N GLU A 410 56.88 -10.87 -40.48
CA GLU A 410 57.67 -9.83 -41.13
C GLU A 410 56.85 -9.28 -42.30
N ALA A 411 57.00 -7.98 -42.58
CA ALA A 411 56.41 -7.39 -43.78
C ALA A 411 57.25 -7.76 -45.01
N GLY A 412 56.58 -8.08 -46.12
CA GLY A 412 57.24 -8.38 -47.40
C GLY A 412 56.51 -9.40 -48.24
N ARG A 413 57.20 -9.89 -49.28
CA ARG A 413 56.67 -10.85 -50.24
C ARG A 413 56.56 -12.24 -49.61
N HIS A 414 55.34 -12.75 -49.52
CA HIS A 414 55.04 -14.12 -49.13
C HIS A 414 54.62 -14.91 -50.36
N GLU A 415 55.16 -16.12 -50.51
CA GLU A 415 54.85 -17.02 -51.63
C GLU A 415 54.13 -18.26 -51.11
N ILE A 416 52.91 -18.49 -51.61
CA ILE A 416 52.11 -19.68 -51.36
C ILE A 416 52.21 -20.56 -52.59
N ARG A 417 52.64 -21.80 -52.42
CA ARG A 417 52.85 -22.76 -53.49
C ARG A 417 52.05 -24.04 -53.24
N LEU A 418 51.26 -24.41 -54.24
CA LEU A 418 50.53 -25.68 -54.28
C LEU A 418 51.19 -26.57 -55.34
N GLU A 419 51.84 -27.64 -54.90
CA GLU A 419 52.59 -28.55 -55.77
C GLU A 419 51.80 -29.82 -56.10
N ASN A 420 51.81 -30.23 -57.37
CA ASN A 420 51.32 -31.54 -57.78
C ASN A 420 52.50 -32.54 -57.78
N GLY A 421 52.59 -33.37 -56.73
CA GLY A 421 53.61 -34.39 -56.56
C GLY A 421 53.48 -35.63 -57.45
N ALA A 422 52.51 -35.68 -58.38
CA ALA A 422 52.26 -36.86 -59.21
C ALA A 422 53.48 -37.27 -60.05
N PHE A 423 53.79 -38.56 -60.02
CA PHE A 423 54.95 -39.11 -60.74
C PHE A 423 54.67 -39.28 -62.25
N LEU A 424 53.41 -39.52 -62.62
CA LEU A 424 53.03 -39.86 -64.00
C LEU A 424 52.62 -38.59 -64.77
N PRO A 425 53.09 -38.42 -66.03
CA PRO A 425 52.95 -37.16 -66.77
C PRO A 425 51.53 -36.77 -67.18
N TRP A 426 50.55 -37.66 -67.03
CA TRP A 426 49.14 -37.42 -67.35
C TRP A 426 48.26 -37.19 -66.11
N GLN A 427 48.85 -37.23 -64.91
CA GLN A 427 48.12 -37.01 -63.66
C GLN A 427 48.15 -35.53 -63.30
N SER A 428 47.08 -34.82 -63.64
CA SER A 428 46.82 -33.49 -63.13
C SER A 428 46.08 -33.53 -61.79
N GLY A 429 46.12 -32.42 -61.05
CA GLY A 429 45.28 -32.15 -59.89
C GLY A 429 44.47 -30.90 -60.14
N THR A 430 43.15 -30.97 -59.93
CA THR A 430 42.25 -29.81 -60.02
C THR A 430 41.79 -29.46 -58.62
N TRP A 431 42.06 -28.23 -58.18
CA TRP A 431 41.82 -27.79 -56.81
C TRP A 431 40.99 -26.50 -56.82
N ALA A 432 40.00 -26.43 -55.93
CA ALA A 432 39.38 -25.16 -55.57
C ALA A 432 40.26 -24.50 -54.50
N VAL A 433 40.77 -23.32 -54.78
CA VAL A 433 41.71 -22.59 -53.91
C VAL A 433 41.05 -21.30 -53.44
N GLU A 434 41.06 -21.10 -52.14
CA GLU A 434 40.65 -19.88 -51.48
C GLU A 434 41.79 -19.40 -50.57
N ILE A 435 42.19 -18.13 -50.74
CA ILE A 435 43.17 -17.47 -49.88
C ILE A 435 42.49 -16.25 -49.29
N GLU A 436 42.31 -16.27 -47.97
CA GLU A 436 41.76 -15.18 -47.19
C GLU A 436 42.89 -14.51 -46.40
N THR A 437 42.86 -13.18 -46.37
CA THR A 437 43.76 -12.37 -45.56
C THR A 437 42.95 -11.55 -44.56
N CYS A 438 43.30 -11.65 -43.28
CA CYS A 438 42.67 -10.92 -42.18
C CYS A 438 43.67 -9.98 -41.50
N THR A 439 43.26 -8.73 -41.29
CA THR A 439 44.01 -7.71 -40.56
C THR A 439 43.28 -7.29 -39.28
N TRP A 440 44.03 -6.79 -38.31
CA TRP A 440 43.52 -6.32 -37.01
C TRP A 440 43.30 -4.82 -36.96
#